data_AF-A0A0E0H671-F1
#
_entry.id   AF-A0A0E0H671-F1
#
_cell.length_a   1.000
_cell.length_b   1.000
_cell.length_c   1.000
_cell.angle_alpha   90.00
_cell.angle_beta   90.00
_cell.angle_gamma   90.00
#
_symmetry.space_group_name_H-M   'P 1'
#
loop_
_entity.id
_entity.type
_entity.pdbx_description
1 polymer ?
#
loop_
_entity_poly.entity_id
_entity_poly.type
_entity_poly.pdbx_seq_one_letter_code
_entity_poly.pdbx_strand_id
1 'polypeptide(L)'
;MESINVARGASVTPRMALPCISNLQTLHYNLLLHRNRKTNGRKLRSVSCRASAGRGGGRGLDRRDVLLGIGAAAAMVATQGGGGALAAPIQAPDLGHCHEPVDLPDPDTAPEISCCPTYSAGTVAVDFTPPPASSPLRVRPAAHLVDIAYMTKYERAVSLMKKLPADDPRSFKQQWRVHCAYCDGAYDQVGFPGLEIQIHSCWFFFPWHRMYLYFHERILGKLIGDETFALPFWNWDAPAGMSFPAIYANCRLSSLYDPRRNQAHQPPFPLDLNYNGTDPTIPEDQLIDQNLKIMYRQASNHIHSLTQTRN
;
A
#
# COMPACT_ATOMS: atom_id res chain seq x y z
N MET A 1 -10.06 52.31 -30.32
CA MET A 1 -11.39 52.47 -29.71
C MET A 1 -12.15 51.19 -29.96
N GLU A 2 -12.18 50.32 -28.95
CA GLU A 2 -13.33 49.48 -28.59
C GLU A 2 -12.88 48.62 -27.41
N SER A 3 -13.33 49.05 -26.24
CA SER A 3 -13.00 48.50 -24.93
C SER A 3 -13.99 47.38 -24.64
N ILE A 4 -13.52 46.13 -24.53
CA ILE A 4 -14.36 45.03 -24.08
C ILE A 4 -14.33 45.00 -22.55
N ASN A 5 -15.44 45.44 -21.96
CA ASN A 5 -15.73 45.35 -20.53
C ASN A 5 -15.82 43.88 -20.09
N VAL A 6 -14.93 43.44 -19.20
CA VAL A 6 -15.10 42.18 -18.46
C VAL A 6 -15.88 42.47 -17.19
N ALA A 7 -17.10 41.96 -17.13
CA ALA A 7 -17.98 42.09 -15.98
C ALA A 7 -17.39 41.41 -14.74
N ARG A 8 -17.31 42.16 -13.64
CA ARG A 8 -17.13 41.65 -12.28
C ARG A 8 -18.42 40.96 -11.83
N GLY A 9 -18.33 39.71 -11.36
CA GLY A 9 -19.32 39.17 -10.43
C GLY A 9 -19.65 37.70 -10.60
N ALA A 10 -18.94 36.83 -9.89
CA ALA A 10 -19.54 35.69 -9.21
C ALA A 10 -18.67 35.36 -7.98
N SER A 11 -19.05 35.94 -6.84
CA SER A 11 -18.57 35.48 -5.53
C SER A 11 -19.02 34.04 -5.38
N VAL A 12 -18.10 33.10 -5.50
CA VAL A 12 -18.32 31.71 -5.08
C VAL A 12 -18.39 31.74 -3.57
N THR A 13 -19.61 31.74 -3.04
CA THR A 13 -19.83 31.44 -1.63
C THR A 13 -19.20 30.07 -1.35
N PRO A 14 -18.30 29.93 -0.37
CA PRO A 14 -17.80 28.62 0.01
C PRO A 14 -19.00 27.80 0.47
N ARG A 15 -19.28 26.69 -0.24
CA ARG A 15 -20.22 25.69 0.27
C ARG A 15 -19.75 25.31 1.66
N MET A 16 -20.54 25.69 2.67
CA MET A 16 -20.29 25.26 4.04
C MET A 16 -20.16 23.74 4.03
N ALA A 17 -19.03 23.24 4.53
CA ALA A 17 -18.85 21.82 4.77
C ALA A 17 -20.06 21.33 5.59
N LEU A 18 -20.78 20.34 5.07
CA LEU A 18 -21.85 19.68 5.81
C LEU A 18 -21.31 19.30 7.20
N PRO A 19 -22.04 19.60 8.29
CA PRO A 19 -21.58 19.27 9.63
C PRO A 19 -21.36 17.77 9.70
N CYS A 20 -20.22 17.36 10.26
CA CYS A 20 -19.87 15.94 10.31
C CYS A 20 -20.94 15.14 11.05
N ILE A 21 -21.70 14.34 10.29
CA ILE A 21 -22.68 13.41 10.82
C ILE A 21 -21.90 12.19 11.29
N SER A 22 -21.48 12.22 12.54
CA SER A 22 -21.00 11.03 13.24
C SER A 22 -22.19 10.10 13.46
N ASN A 23 -22.49 9.21 12.52
CA ASN A 23 -23.39 8.09 12.78
C ASN A 23 -22.67 7.07 13.70
N LEU A 24 -22.49 7.44 14.97
CA LEU A 24 -22.19 6.47 16.03
C LEU A 24 -23.30 5.40 16.13
N GLN A 25 -24.51 5.73 15.68
CA GLN A 25 -25.68 4.84 15.74
C GLN A 25 -25.69 3.72 14.69
N THR A 26 -24.82 3.76 13.66
CA THR A 26 -24.64 2.63 12.73
C THR A 26 -23.48 1.71 13.10
N LEU A 27 -22.77 1.96 14.21
CA LEU A 27 -21.94 0.95 14.86
C LEU A 27 -22.84 -0.02 15.67
N HIS A 28 -23.91 -0.54 15.08
CA HIS A 28 -24.44 -1.83 15.50
C HIS A 28 -23.42 -2.87 15.04
N TYR A 29 -22.38 -3.07 15.87
CA TYR A 29 -21.66 -4.33 15.85
C TYR A 29 -22.73 -5.40 16.10
N ASN A 30 -23.07 -6.17 15.08
CA ASN A 30 -23.86 -7.38 15.24
C ASN A 30 -23.04 -8.33 16.13
N LEU A 31 -23.24 -8.24 17.44
CA LEU A 31 -22.87 -9.23 18.43
C LEU A 31 -23.72 -10.47 18.17
N LEU A 32 -23.44 -11.18 17.08
CA LEU A 32 -23.82 -12.56 16.95
C LEU A 32 -22.93 -13.35 17.90
N LEU A 33 -23.40 -13.49 19.15
CA LEU A 33 -22.99 -14.55 20.05
C LEU A 33 -23.20 -15.89 19.33
N HIS A 34 -22.18 -16.37 18.63
CA HIS A 34 -22.14 -17.73 18.14
C HIS A 34 -22.03 -18.67 19.34
N ARG A 35 -23.20 -19.10 19.79
CA ARG A 35 -23.41 -20.20 20.73
C ARG A 35 -22.56 -21.39 20.30
N ASN A 36 -21.62 -21.77 21.14
CA ASN A 36 -20.73 -22.93 20.99
C ASN A 36 -21.51 -24.18 20.56
N ARG A 37 -21.45 -24.51 19.26
CA ARG A 37 -21.97 -25.77 18.74
C ARG A 37 -20.80 -26.75 18.75
N LYS A 38 -20.82 -27.70 19.69
CA LYS A 38 -19.88 -28.83 19.74
C LYS A 38 -19.81 -29.49 18.36
N THR A 39 -18.67 -29.40 17.69
CA THR A 39 -18.39 -30.16 16.47
C THR A 39 -17.77 -31.49 16.89
N ASN A 40 -18.53 -32.58 16.73
CA ASN A 40 -18.00 -33.94 16.80
C ASN A 40 -16.99 -34.14 15.67
N GLY A 41 -15.83 -34.71 16.02
CA GLY A 41 -14.66 -34.82 15.15
C GLY A 41 -14.94 -35.50 13.81
N ARG A 42 -14.53 -34.84 12.72
CA ARG A 42 -14.33 -35.47 11.42
C ARG A 42 -12.84 -35.67 11.21
N LYS A 43 -12.43 -36.94 11.08
CA LYS A 43 -11.08 -37.37 10.71
C LYS A 43 -10.65 -36.69 9.40
N LEU A 44 -9.50 -36.02 9.42
CA LEU A 44 -8.78 -35.61 8.22
C LEU A 44 -8.39 -36.86 7.42
N ARG A 45 -8.92 -37.00 6.21
CA ARG A 45 -8.38 -37.95 5.23
C ARG A 45 -7.18 -37.28 4.57
N SER A 46 -5.97 -37.75 4.88
CA SER A 46 -4.78 -37.40 4.11
C SER A 46 -4.83 -38.13 2.79
N VAL A 47 -4.70 -37.39 1.68
CA VAL A 47 -4.49 -37.95 0.36
C VAL A 47 -3.00 -37.80 0.07
N SER A 48 -2.27 -38.92 0.14
CA SER A 48 -0.86 -39.00 -0.25
C SER A 48 -0.79 -39.35 -1.73
N CYS A 49 -0.34 -38.41 -2.56
CA CYS A 49 -0.05 -38.69 -3.96
C CYS A 49 1.35 -39.32 -4.06
N ARG A 50 1.40 -40.65 -4.20
CA ARG A 50 2.62 -41.39 -4.51
C ARG A 50 2.79 -41.41 -6.03
N ALA A 51 3.79 -40.70 -6.55
CA ALA A 51 4.16 -40.80 -7.96
C ALA A 51 4.88 -42.14 -8.18
N SER A 52 4.27 -43.01 -8.99
CA SER A 52 4.87 -44.27 -9.43
C SER A 52 5.99 -43.98 -10.42
N ALA A 53 7.22 -44.41 -10.09
CA ALA A 53 8.34 -44.38 -11.02
C ALA A 53 8.10 -45.40 -12.16
N GLY A 54 7.66 -44.90 -13.31
CA GLY A 54 7.60 -45.66 -14.55
C GLY A 54 8.99 -45.76 -15.17
N ARG A 55 9.52 -46.98 -15.28
CA ARG A 55 10.71 -47.35 -16.06
C ARG A 55 10.39 -47.13 -17.54
N GLY A 56 11.09 -46.21 -18.20
CA GLY A 56 11.04 -46.02 -19.65
C GLY A 56 12.11 -45.03 -20.10
N GLY A 57 13.16 -45.54 -20.75
CA GLY A 57 14.31 -44.74 -21.19
C GLY A 57 13.95 -43.75 -22.27
N GLY A 58 14.30 -42.49 -22.05
CA GLY A 58 14.28 -41.41 -23.03
C GLY A 58 14.89 -40.16 -22.40
N ARG A 59 15.96 -39.60 -22.99
CA ARG A 59 16.59 -38.36 -22.55
C ARG A 59 15.61 -37.19 -22.78
N GLY A 60 14.79 -36.88 -21.79
CA GLY A 60 13.96 -35.69 -21.75
C GLY A 60 14.26 -34.93 -20.46
N LEU A 61 14.81 -33.72 -20.59
CA LEU A 61 14.99 -32.82 -19.47
C LEU A 61 13.61 -32.31 -19.04
N ASP A 62 13.21 -32.62 -17.80
CA ASP A 62 11.94 -32.19 -17.23
C ASP A 62 12.01 -30.68 -16.95
N ARG A 63 10.97 -29.93 -17.34
CA ARG A 63 10.91 -28.44 -17.25
C ARG A 63 11.07 -27.92 -15.83
N ARG A 64 10.93 -28.78 -14.82
CA ARG A 64 11.07 -28.45 -13.40
C ARG A 64 12.52 -28.37 -12.92
N ASP A 65 13.47 -29.02 -13.60
CA ASP A 65 14.89 -28.99 -13.24
C ASP A 65 15.62 -27.73 -13.76
N VAL A 66 14.98 -26.97 -14.64
CA VAL A 66 15.56 -25.73 -15.19
C VAL A 66 15.47 -24.57 -14.19
N LEU A 67 14.46 -24.53 -13.32
CA LEU A 67 14.27 -23.41 -12.37
C LEU A 67 15.03 -23.56 -11.04
N LEU A 68 15.57 -24.74 -10.75
CA LEU A 68 16.44 -24.97 -9.59
C LEU A 68 17.94 -25.03 -9.96
N GLY A 69 18.27 -25.16 -11.25
CA GLY A 69 19.65 -25.12 -11.75
C GLY A 69 20.16 -23.73 -12.17
N ILE A 70 19.27 -22.78 -12.52
CA ILE A 70 19.68 -21.44 -12.99
C ILE A 70 20.14 -20.54 -11.83
N GLY A 71 19.68 -20.76 -10.59
CA GLY A 71 20.10 -19.96 -9.43
C GLY A 71 21.53 -20.23 -8.94
N ALA A 72 22.06 -21.44 -9.15
CA ALA A 72 23.40 -21.82 -8.69
C ALA A 72 24.47 -21.71 -9.80
N ALA A 73 24.09 -21.89 -11.08
CA ALA A 73 25.04 -21.79 -12.20
C ALA A 73 25.34 -20.35 -12.62
N ALA A 74 24.39 -19.41 -12.46
CA ALA A 74 24.63 -17.99 -12.76
C ALA A 74 25.66 -17.35 -11.82
N ALA A 75 25.83 -17.86 -10.61
CA ALA A 75 26.84 -17.38 -9.66
C ALA A 75 28.26 -17.90 -9.97
N MET A 76 28.40 -19.03 -10.69
CA MET A 76 29.70 -19.66 -10.96
C MET A 76 30.27 -19.37 -12.35
N VAL A 77 29.48 -18.79 -13.28
CA VAL A 77 29.97 -18.39 -14.61
C VAL A 77 30.50 -16.94 -14.64
N ALA A 78 30.24 -16.15 -13.59
CA ALA A 78 30.68 -14.75 -13.54
C ALA A 78 32.17 -14.54 -13.21
N THR A 79 32.93 -15.59 -12.87
CA THR A 79 34.32 -15.44 -12.40
C THR A 79 35.40 -15.79 -13.42
N GLN A 80 35.05 -16.15 -14.66
CA GLN A 80 36.05 -16.39 -15.71
C GLN A 80 35.61 -15.83 -17.07
N GLY A 81 36.21 -14.69 -17.46
CA GLY A 81 36.24 -14.22 -18.85
C GLY A 81 35.38 -12.97 -19.10
N GLY A 82 36.03 -11.87 -19.47
CA GLY A 82 35.46 -10.54 -19.64
C GLY A 82 34.23 -10.47 -20.56
N GLY A 83 33.30 -9.58 -20.19
CA GLY A 83 32.09 -9.27 -20.96
C GLY A 83 30.77 -9.68 -20.30
N GLY A 84 30.73 -9.82 -18.97
CA GLY A 84 29.47 -9.99 -18.25
C GLY A 84 28.57 -8.77 -18.44
N ALA A 85 27.28 -8.98 -18.74
CA ALA A 85 26.29 -7.92 -18.70
C ALA A 85 26.28 -7.34 -17.27
N LEU A 86 26.91 -6.18 -17.09
CA LEU A 86 26.86 -5.44 -15.84
C LEU A 86 25.43 -4.96 -15.67
N ALA A 87 24.68 -5.61 -14.79
CA ALA A 87 23.41 -5.07 -14.35
C ALA A 87 23.69 -3.71 -13.69
N ALA A 88 23.01 -2.66 -14.14
CA ALA A 88 22.99 -1.35 -13.49
C ALA A 88 21.63 -1.16 -12.79
N PRO A 89 21.37 -1.87 -11.67
CA PRO A 89 20.12 -1.69 -10.95
C PRO A 89 20.03 -0.28 -10.35
N ILE A 90 18.82 0.27 -10.29
CA ILE A 90 18.57 1.52 -9.57
C ILE A 90 19.06 1.36 -8.13
N GLN A 91 19.95 2.25 -7.71
CA GLN A 91 20.50 2.29 -6.37
C GLN A 91 19.62 3.13 -5.45
N ALA A 92 19.78 2.94 -4.13
CA ALA A 92 19.23 3.89 -3.17
C ALA A 92 19.82 5.28 -3.44
N PRO A 93 19.02 6.36 -3.37
CA PRO A 93 19.52 7.70 -3.59
C PRO A 93 20.47 8.14 -2.48
N ASP A 94 21.28 9.15 -2.77
CA ASP A 94 21.95 9.90 -1.72
C ASP A 94 20.92 10.76 -0.98
N LEU A 95 20.64 10.40 0.26
CA LEU A 95 19.65 11.08 1.10
C LEU A 95 20.00 12.55 1.38
N GLY A 96 21.27 12.95 1.23
CA GLY A 96 21.70 14.34 1.32
C GLY A 96 21.39 15.17 0.07
N HIS A 97 21.20 14.50 -1.08
CA HIS A 97 20.86 15.12 -2.36
C HIS A 97 19.36 14.94 -2.64
N CYS A 98 18.56 15.70 -1.91
CA CYS A 98 17.13 15.80 -2.13
C CYS A 98 16.78 17.19 -2.67
N HIS A 99 15.97 17.23 -3.72
CA HIS A 99 15.52 18.47 -4.34
C HIS A 99 14.00 18.63 -4.22
N GLU A 100 13.51 19.84 -4.50
CA GLU A 100 12.08 20.08 -4.56
C GLU A 100 11.44 19.20 -5.66
N PRO A 101 10.24 18.66 -5.42
CA PRO A 101 9.65 17.70 -6.35
C PRO A 101 9.24 18.40 -7.65
N VAL A 102 9.43 17.70 -8.76
CA VAL A 102 9.23 18.26 -10.11
C VAL A 102 7.76 18.14 -10.55
N ASP A 103 6.99 17.24 -9.94
CA ASP A 103 5.62 16.90 -10.32
C ASP A 103 4.52 17.54 -9.43
N LEU A 104 4.82 18.61 -8.69
CA LEU A 104 3.82 19.26 -7.83
C LEU A 104 2.78 20.09 -8.61
N PRO A 105 1.54 20.23 -8.08
CA PRO A 105 0.57 21.18 -8.63
C PRO A 105 1.12 22.61 -8.62
N ASP A 106 0.64 23.43 -9.57
CA ASP A 106 1.08 24.81 -9.80
C ASP A 106 1.40 25.58 -8.49
N PRO A 107 2.65 26.08 -8.32
CA PRO A 107 3.11 26.76 -7.10
C PRO A 107 2.29 28.00 -6.74
N ASP A 108 1.56 28.61 -7.69
CA ASP A 108 0.67 29.74 -7.40
C ASP A 108 -0.61 29.32 -6.64
N THR A 109 -0.88 28.02 -6.53
CA THR A 109 -2.11 27.48 -5.93
C THR A 109 -1.89 26.54 -4.75
N ALA A 110 -0.66 26.11 -4.48
CA ALA A 110 -0.31 25.21 -3.39
C ALA A 110 0.82 25.78 -2.51
N PRO A 111 0.74 25.68 -1.17
CA PRO A 111 1.85 26.06 -0.29
C PRO A 111 3.08 25.21 -0.61
N GLU A 112 4.29 25.76 -0.52
CA GLU A 112 5.56 25.02 -0.74
C GLU A 112 5.55 23.66 -0.01
N ILE A 113 5.46 22.56 -0.77
CA ILE A 113 5.47 21.19 -0.22
C ILE A 113 6.87 20.61 -0.36
N SER A 114 7.73 20.88 0.63
CA SER A 114 9.04 20.23 0.64
C SER A 114 8.93 18.77 1.07
N CYS A 115 9.22 17.87 0.12
CA CYS A 115 9.16 16.42 0.30
C CYS A 115 10.43 15.80 0.88
N CYS A 116 11.48 16.60 1.05
CA CYS A 116 12.75 16.12 1.59
C CYS A 116 12.61 15.68 3.05
N PRO A 117 12.87 14.40 3.36
CA PRO A 117 12.93 13.94 4.74
C PRO A 117 14.12 14.58 5.45
N THR A 118 13.91 15.01 6.69
CA THR A 118 15.00 15.44 7.57
C THR A 118 15.66 14.24 8.24
N TYR A 119 16.99 14.24 8.30
CA TYR A 119 17.78 13.22 9.00
C TYR A 119 18.69 13.89 10.02
N SER A 120 19.00 13.19 11.12
CA SER A 120 20.00 13.66 12.07
C SER A 120 21.39 13.62 11.42
N ALA A 121 22.23 14.60 11.76
CA ALA A 121 23.61 14.63 11.28
C ALA A 121 24.33 13.31 11.64
N GLY A 122 25.05 12.73 10.67
CA GLY A 122 25.72 11.44 10.85
C GLY A 122 24.80 10.21 10.76
N THR A 123 23.57 10.36 10.26
CA THR A 123 22.74 9.19 9.88
C THR A 123 23.45 8.42 8.77
N VAL A 124 23.76 7.14 9.02
CA VAL A 124 24.39 6.24 8.06
C VAL A 124 23.39 5.15 7.69
N ALA A 125 23.28 4.86 6.39
CA ALA A 125 22.50 3.71 5.91
C ALA A 125 23.15 2.41 6.40
N VAL A 126 22.34 1.50 6.93
CA VAL A 126 22.78 0.20 7.40
C VAL A 126 22.11 -0.90 6.60
N ASP A 127 22.81 -2.02 6.42
CA ASP A 127 22.26 -3.17 5.75
C ASP A 127 21.05 -3.73 6.50
N PHE A 128 20.00 -4.04 5.74
CA PHE A 128 18.79 -4.62 6.30
C PHE A 128 19.09 -6.02 6.86
N THR A 129 18.72 -6.23 8.12
CA THR A 129 18.72 -7.56 8.75
C THR A 129 17.27 -8.02 8.98
N PRO A 130 16.89 -9.21 8.48
CA PRO A 130 15.57 -9.78 8.75
C PRO A 130 15.31 -9.94 10.25
N PRO A 131 14.04 -9.83 10.72
CA PRO A 131 13.73 -10.07 12.12
C PRO A 131 14.07 -11.53 12.49
N PRO A 132 14.50 -11.80 13.74
CA PRO A 132 14.76 -13.17 14.20
C PRO A 132 13.55 -14.08 14.00
N ALA A 133 13.79 -15.37 13.76
CA ALA A 133 12.72 -16.37 13.58
C ALA A 133 11.78 -16.50 14.80
N SER A 134 12.22 -16.08 15.98
CA SER A 134 11.41 -16.00 17.20
C SER A 134 10.47 -14.79 17.27
N SER A 135 10.57 -13.86 16.31
CA SER A 135 9.70 -12.67 16.27
C SER A 135 8.25 -13.07 16.03
N PRO A 136 7.28 -12.42 16.70
CA PRO A 136 5.87 -12.73 16.51
C PRO A 136 5.44 -12.46 15.06
N LEU A 137 4.63 -13.37 14.51
CA LEU A 137 3.97 -13.15 13.23
C LEU A 137 2.89 -12.06 13.39
N ARG A 138 3.02 -10.98 12.63
CA ARG A 138 2.02 -9.90 12.56
C ARG A 138 0.96 -10.27 11.54
N VAL A 139 -0.28 -10.46 12.00
CA VAL A 139 -1.43 -10.81 11.14
C VAL A 139 -2.28 -9.57 10.95
N ARG A 140 -2.29 -9.02 9.73
CA ARG A 140 -3.06 -7.82 9.39
C ARG A 140 -4.55 -8.14 9.32
N PRO A 141 -5.42 -7.52 10.14
CA PRO A 141 -6.85 -7.77 10.08
C PRO A 141 -7.52 -6.95 8.97
N ALA A 142 -8.65 -7.44 8.45
CA ALA A 142 -9.48 -6.65 7.54
C ALA A 142 -10.12 -5.47 8.29
N ALA A 143 -9.97 -4.25 7.78
CA ALA A 143 -10.34 -3.03 8.49
C ALA A 143 -11.83 -2.93 8.85
N HIS A 144 -12.72 -3.60 8.10
CA HIS A 144 -14.16 -3.63 8.37
C HIS A 144 -14.57 -4.64 9.46
N LEU A 145 -13.64 -5.49 9.93
CA LEU A 145 -13.89 -6.53 10.93
C LEU A 145 -13.19 -6.28 12.28
N VAL A 146 -12.44 -5.19 12.40
CA VAL A 146 -11.72 -4.88 13.64
C VAL A 146 -12.70 -4.42 14.72
N ASP A 147 -12.39 -4.73 15.97
CA ASP A 147 -13.17 -4.32 17.12
C ASP A 147 -12.73 -2.95 17.68
N ILE A 148 -13.48 -2.48 18.68
CA ILE A 148 -13.20 -1.21 19.36
C ILE A 148 -11.82 -1.22 20.03
N ALA A 149 -11.37 -2.37 20.55
CA ALA A 149 -10.08 -2.48 21.22
C ALA A 149 -8.92 -2.29 20.23
N TYR A 150 -9.01 -2.93 19.07
CA TYR A 150 -8.06 -2.73 17.97
C TYR A 150 -8.09 -1.28 17.46
N MET A 151 -9.28 -0.73 17.21
CA MET A 151 -9.43 0.66 16.76
C MET A 151 -8.77 1.64 17.75
N THR A 152 -9.07 1.51 19.04
CA THR A 152 -8.47 2.34 20.11
C THR A 152 -6.94 2.20 20.13
N LYS A 153 -6.42 0.98 19.97
CA LYS A 153 -4.98 0.73 19.91
C LYS A 153 -4.33 1.41 18.70
N TYR A 154 -4.95 1.32 17.53
CA TYR A 154 -4.44 1.92 16.31
C TYR A 154 -4.52 3.46 16.34
N GLU A 155 -5.63 4.01 16.84
CA GLU A 155 -5.78 5.44 17.10
C GLU A 155 -4.70 5.97 18.05
N ARG A 156 -4.40 5.22 19.12
CA ARG A 156 -3.30 5.56 20.04
C ARG A 156 -1.96 5.59 19.31
N ALA A 157 -1.65 4.58 18.49
CA ALA A 157 -0.39 4.51 17.76
C ALA A 157 -0.20 5.69 16.80
N VAL A 158 -1.22 6.01 16.01
CA VAL A 158 -1.19 7.16 15.08
C VAL A 158 -1.18 8.49 15.82
N SER A 159 -1.89 8.60 16.95
CA SER A 159 -1.87 9.80 17.80
C SER A 159 -0.46 10.07 18.35
N LEU A 160 0.25 9.03 18.82
CA LEU A 160 1.63 9.16 19.27
C LEU A 160 2.58 9.52 18.12
N MET A 161 2.43 8.88 16.95
CA MET A 161 3.21 9.20 15.76
C MET A 161 3.05 10.66 15.31
N LYS A 162 1.83 11.20 15.40
CA LYS A 162 1.52 12.61 15.09
C LYS A 162 2.06 13.60 16.13
N LYS A 163 2.29 13.16 17.37
CA LYS A 163 2.87 13.98 18.46
C LYS A 163 4.40 14.03 18.45
N LEU A 164 5.05 13.19 17.66
CA LEU A 164 6.51 13.24 17.51
C LEU A 164 6.94 14.60 16.91
N PRO A 165 8.15 15.08 17.25
CA PRO A 165 8.75 16.23 16.58
C PRO A 165 8.72 16.08 15.05
N ALA A 166 8.52 17.18 14.33
CA ALA A 166 8.37 17.14 12.88
C ALA A 166 9.62 16.63 12.15
N ASP A 167 10.79 16.70 12.79
CA ASP A 167 12.08 16.24 12.31
C ASP A 167 12.42 14.80 12.73
N ASP A 168 11.66 14.19 13.66
CA ASP A 168 11.82 12.78 14.02
C ASP A 168 11.49 11.92 12.79
N PRO A 169 12.39 11.05 12.29
CA PRO A 169 12.17 10.25 11.08
C PRO A 169 10.97 9.30 11.17
N ARG A 170 10.45 9.06 12.37
CA ARG A 170 9.25 8.25 12.64
C ARG A 170 7.96 9.06 12.65
N SER A 171 8.05 10.39 12.67
CA SER A 171 6.89 11.28 12.76
C SER A 171 5.95 11.11 11.57
N PHE A 172 4.68 11.45 11.77
CA PHE A 172 3.67 11.33 10.72
C PHE A 172 4.05 12.13 9.46
N LYS A 173 4.66 13.32 9.65
CA LYS A 173 5.15 14.17 8.55
C LYS A 173 6.29 13.51 7.78
N GLN A 174 7.25 12.93 8.49
CA GLN A 174 8.40 12.26 7.88
C GLN A 174 7.99 10.97 7.15
N GLN A 175 7.05 10.21 7.70
CA GLN A 175 6.48 9.04 7.02
C GLN A 175 5.80 9.43 5.70
N TRP A 176 5.04 10.53 5.65
CA TRP A 176 4.49 11.07 4.41
C TRP A 176 5.58 11.50 3.40
N ARG A 177 6.60 12.21 3.88
CA ARG A 177 7.74 12.68 3.04
C ARG A 177 8.48 11.53 2.35
N VAL A 178 8.61 10.37 2.99
CA VAL A 178 9.19 9.18 2.35
C VAL A 178 8.41 8.79 1.09
N HIS A 179 7.08 8.83 1.11
CA HIS A 179 6.29 8.57 -0.09
C HIS A 179 6.52 9.66 -1.12
N CYS A 180 6.32 10.93 -0.76
CA CYS A 180 6.46 12.02 -1.73
C CYS A 180 7.84 12.01 -2.42
N ALA A 181 8.92 11.87 -1.65
CA ALA A 181 10.27 11.98 -2.21
C ALA A 181 10.61 10.91 -3.26
N TYR A 182 10.11 9.68 -3.10
CA TYR A 182 10.35 8.57 -4.04
C TYR A 182 9.34 8.51 -5.19
N CYS A 183 8.27 9.29 -5.12
CA CYS A 183 7.14 9.21 -6.05
C CYS A 183 6.96 10.46 -6.91
N ASP A 184 7.44 11.61 -6.43
CA ASP A 184 7.26 12.92 -7.07
C ASP A 184 8.60 13.53 -7.50
N GLY A 185 9.63 12.69 -7.69
CA GLY A 185 10.90 13.10 -8.28
C GLY A 185 11.75 13.99 -7.38
N ALA A 186 11.88 13.69 -6.08
CA ALA A 186 12.77 14.45 -5.19
C ALA A 186 14.21 13.89 -5.15
N TYR A 187 14.45 12.74 -5.78
CA TYR A 187 15.74 12.07 -5.82
C TYR A 187 16.12 11.67 -7.25
N ASP A 188 17.38 11.90 -7.60
CA ASP A 188 17.99 11.39 -8.81
C ASP A 188 18.62 10.00 -8.62
N GLN A 189 18.76 9.28 -9.73
CA GLN A 189 19.52 8.03 -9.78
C GLN A 189 21.02 8.32 -9.65
N VAL A 190 21.68 7.59 -8.75
CA VAL A 190 23.13 7.73 -8.53
C VAL A 190 23.88 7.48 -9.84
N GLY A 191 24.68 8.47 -10.26
CA GLY A 191 25.43 8.43 -11.52
C GLY A 191 24.67 8.95 -12.74
N PHE A 192 23.40 9.32 -12.60
CA PHE A 192 22.55 9.86 -13.67
C PHE A 192 21.79 11.11 -13.18
N PRO A 193 22.47 12.27 -13.04
CA PRO A 193 21.83 13.52 -12.62
C PRO A 193 20.69 13.93 -13.57
N GLY A 194 19.57 14.40 -13.00
CA GLY A 194 18.35 14.74 -13.74
C GLY A 194 17.55 13.53 -14.24
N LEU A 195 17.96 12.30 -13.92
CA LEU A 195 17.15 11.11 -14.11
C LEU A 195 16.59 10.67 -12.76
N GLU A 196 15.34 11.02 -12.54
CA GLU A 196 14.65 10.82 -11.28
C GLU A 196 14.44 9.32 -10.95
N ILE A 197 14.34 9.04 -9.65
CA ILE A 197 13.80 7.79 -9.14
C ILE A 197 12.28 7.87 -9.17
N GLN A 198 11.65 6.93 -9.88
CA GLN A 198 10.21 6.73 -9.88
C GLN A 198 9.89 5.28 -9.49
N ILE A 199 9.20 5.10 -8.37
CA ILE A 199 8.81 3.77 -7.87
C ILE A 199 7.46 3.30 -8.41
N HIS A 200 6.67 4.22 -8.97
CA HIS A 200 5.40 3.91 -9.64
C HIS A 200 5.61 3.48 -11.10
N SER A 201 4.57 2.90 -11.69
CA SER A 201 4.53 2.50 -13.11
C SER A 201 5.65 1.56 -13.56
N CYS A 202 6.30 0.89 -12.60
CA CYS A 202 7.37 -0.07 -12.86
C CYS A 202 7.33 -1.21 -11.83
N TRP A 203 8.25 -2.17 -11.98
CA TRP A 203 8.35 -3.34 -11.10
C TRP A 203 8.70 -3.03 -9.64
N PHE A 204 9.15 -1.81 -9.32
CA PHE A 204 9.50 -1.40 -7.96
C PHE A 204 8.27 -1.13 -7.10
N PHE A 205 7.11 -0.94 -7.72
CA PHE A 205 5.85 -0.63 -7.05
C PHE A 205 5.60 -1.56 -5.86
N PHE A 206 5.56 -2.87 -6.08
CA PHE A 206 5.29 -3.83 -5.00
C PHE A 206 6.40 -3.93 -3.94
N PRO A 207 7.68 -4.16 -4.29
CA PRO A 207 8.73 -4.32 -3.28
C PRO A 207 8.98 -3.04 -2.48
N TRP A 208 8.92 -1.86 -3.11
CA TRP A 208 9.11 -0.58 -2.42
C TRP A 208 7.98 -0.34 -1.39
N HIS A 209 6.72 -0.45 -1.81
CA HIS A 209 5.58 -0.28 -0.90
C HIS A 209 5.55 -1.33 0.22
N ARG A 210 6.01 -2.56 -0.05
CA ARG A 210 6.17 -3.60 0.98
C ARG A 210 7.14 -3.16 2.07
N MET A 211 8.30 -2.61 1.70
CA MET A 211 9.30 -2.14 2.66
C MET A 211 8.84 -0.87 3.38
N TYR A 212 8.17 0.05 2.68
CA TYR A 212 7.58 1.25 3.30
C TYR A 212 6.58 0.87 4.41
N LEU A 213 5.62 -0.02 4.10
CA LEU A 213 4.66 -0.51 5.08
C LEU A 213 5.30 -1.37 6.18
N TYR A 214 6.35 -2.14 5.86
CA TYR A 214 7.08 -2.94 6.85
C TYR A 214 7.66 -2.06 7.97
N PHE A 215 8.36 -0.98 7.62
CA PHE A 215 8.91 -0.08 8.63
C PHE A 215 7.81 0.74 9.31
N HIS A 216 6.81 1.22 8.56
CA HIS A 216 5.69 1.98 9.12
C HIS A 216 4.93 1.19 10.22
N GLU A 217 4.59 -0.07 9.96
CA GLU A 217 3.92 -0.96 10.92
C GLU A 217 4.75 -1.17 12.19
N ARG A 218 6.07 -1.35 12.04
CA ARG A 218 6.97 -1.56 13.18
C ARG A 218 7.17 -0.29 14.00
N ILE A 219 7.22 0.88 13.34
CA ILE A 219 7.28 2.17 14.02
C ILE A 219 6.03 2.35 14.89
N LEU A 220 4.83 2.14 14.33
CA LEU A 220 3.59 2.23 15.09
C LEU A 220 3.58 1.29 16.30
N GLY A 221 3.96 0.02 16.11
CA GLY A 221 4.07 -0.94 17.20
C GLY A 221 5.02 -0.50 18.30
N LYS A 222 6.22 -0.02 17.94
CA LYS A 222 7.20 0.51 18.90
C LYS A 222 6.67 1.69 19.70
N LEU A 223 5.93 2.61 19.07
CA LEU A 223 5.38 3.79 19.75
C LEU A 223 4.37 3.44 20.84
N ILE A 224 3.66 2.32 20.71
CA ILE A 224 2.69 1.85 21.72
C ILE A 224 3.23 0.75 22.64
N GLY A 225 4.45 0.27 22.40
CA GLY A 225 5.03 -0.86 23.13
C GLY A 225 4.43 -2.22 22.77
N ASP A 226 3.90 -2.38 21.55
CA ASP A 226 3.28 -3.61 21.05
C ASP A 226 4.04 -4.15 19.83
N GLU A 227 4.95 -5.10 20.07
CA GLU A 227 5.70 -5.78 19.01
C GLU A 227 4.86 -6.75 18.16
N THR A 228 3.59 -6.96 18.51
CA THR A 228 2.62 -7.77 17.74
C THR A 228 1.67 -6.92 16.90
N PHE A 229 1.74 -5.58 17.03
CA PHE A 229 0.88 -4.67 16.27
C PHE A 229 0.98 -4.95 14.75
N ALA A 230 -0.15 -5.12 14.10
CA ALA A 230 -0.24 -5.29 12.66
C ALA A 230 -1.20 -4.23 12.11
N LEU A 231 -0.84 -3.59 10.99
CA LEU A 231 -1.70 -2.65 10.29
C LEU A 231 -2.98 -3.35 9.82
N PRO A 232 -4.13 -2.67 9.78
CA PRO A 232 -5.29 -3.23 9.11
C PRO A 232 -5.09 -3.10 7.59
N PHE A 233 -5.82 -3.89 6.82
CA PHE A 233 -5.89 -3.70 5.37
C PHE A 233 -7.34 -3.42 4.95
N TRP A 234 -7.51 -2.54 3.97
CA TRP A 234 -8.81 -2.33 3.36
C TRP A 234 -9.10 -3.53 2.44
N ASN A 235 -10.09 -4.33 2.80
CA ASN A 235 -10.46 -5.58 2.13
C ASN A 235 -11.50 -5.31 1.01
N TRP A 236 -11.17 -4.43 0.07
CA TRP A 236 -12.04 -4.01 -1.03
C TRP A 236 -12.29 -5.11 -2.08
N ASP A 237 -11.57 -6.23 -2.00
CA ASP A 237 -11.79 -7.41 -2.82
C ASP A 237 -12.89 -8.35 -2.29
N ALA A 238 -13.47 -8.05 -1.12
CA ALA A 238 -14.66 -8.71 -0.60
C ALA A 238 -15.83 -7.72 -0.46
N PRO A 239 -17.08 -8.10 -0.77
CA PRO A 239 -18.23 -7.19 -0.73
C PRO A 239 -18.39 -6.43 0.60
N ALA A 240 -18.22 -7.12 1.73
CA ALA A 240 -18.36 -6.51 3.06
C ALA A 240 -17.27 -5.47 3.39
N GLY A 241 -16.18 -5.43 2.63
CA GLY A 241 -15.09 -4.47 2.78
C GLY A 241 -14.99 -3.46 1.64
N MET A 242 -15.96 -3.41 0.71
CA MET A 242 -15.94 -2.48 -0.42
C MET A 242 -16.28 -1.03 -0.04
N SER A 243 -17.04 -0.79 1.02
CA SER A 243 -17.20 0.58 1.53
C SER A 243 -15.91 1.06 2.22
N PHE A 244 -15.70 2.38 2.25
CA PHE A 244 -14.60 2.96 3.01
C PHE A 244 -14.61 2.46 4.47
N PRO A 245 -13.48 2.08 5.09
CA PRO A 245 -13.53 1.50 6.43
C PRO A 245 -13.95 2.53 7.48
N ALA A 246 -14.99 2.21 8.26
CA ALA A 246 -15.59 3.12 9.24
C ALA A 246 -14.60 3.62 10.32
N ILE A 247 -13.53 2.86 10.62
CA ILE A 247 -12.47 3.27 11.56
C ILE A 247 -11.78 4.56 11.14
N TYR A 248 -11.80 4.91 9.85
CA TYR A 248 -11.20 6.14 9.33
C TYR A 248 -12.21 7.28 9.22
N ALA A 249 -13.51 7.05 9.37
CA ALA A 249 -14.58 8.03 9.10
C ALA A 249 -14.97 8.88 10.33
N ASN A 250 -14.45 8.57 11.52
CA ASN A 250 -14.81 9.29 12.75
C ASN A 250 -14.08 10.65 12.87
N CYS A 251 -14.73 11.70 12.37
CA CYS A 251 -14.23 13.08 12.33
C CYS A 251 -14.07 13.80 13.68
N ARG A 252 -14.69 13.31 14.77
CA ARG A 252 -14.76 14.09 16.01
C ARG A 252 -13.48 13.99 16.83
N LEU A 253 -12.90 12.79 16.89
CA LEU A 253 -11.85 12.45 17.86
C LEU A 253 -10.78 11.50 17.31
N SER A 254 -10.98 10.92 16.12
CA SER A 254 -10.05 9.90 15.64
C SER A 254 -8.78 10.51 15.09
N SER A 255 -7.63 10.02 15.56
CA SER A 255 -6.33 10.32 14.97
C SER A 255 -6.17 9.72 13.56
N LEU A 256 -7.09 8.83 13.15
CA LEU A 256 -7.11 8.18 11.84
C LEU A 256 -7.91 8.95 10.78
N TYR A 257 -8.67 9.97 11.21
CA TYR A 257 -9.46 10.81 10.31
C TYR A 257 -8.57 11.76 9.50
N ASP A 258 -8.95 11.99 8.24
CA ASP A 258 -8.40 13.06 7.38
C ASP A 258 -9.58 13.81 6.73
N PRO A 259 -9.74 15.12 6.98
CA PRO A 259 -10.82 15.93 6.39
C PRO A 259 -10.66 16.13 4.88
N ARG A 260 -9.49 15.88 4.29
CA ARG A 260 -9.21 16.09 2.85
C ARG A 260 -9.66 14.92 1.97
N ARG A 261 -10.50 14.02 2.48
CA ARG A 261 -11.14 12.97 1.68
C ARG A 261 -12.40 13.49 1.00
N ASN A 262 -12.81 12.83 -0.09
CA ASN A 262 -14.11 13.07 -0.69
C ASN A 262 -15.21 12.78 0.35
N GLN A 263 -15.99 13.81 0.71
CA GLN A 263 -17.04 13.69 1.72
C GLN A 263 -18.27 12.92 1.20
N ALA A 264 -18.46 12.86 -0.13
CA ALA A 264 -19.53 12.08 -0.75
C ALA A 264 -19.25 10.56 -0.74
N HIS A 265 -17.99 10.16 -0.67
CA HIS A 265 -17.56 8.75 -0.66
C HIS A 265 -17.26 8.21 0.74
N GLN A 266 -17.84 8.82 1.77
CA GLN A 266 -17.82 8.27 3.12
C GLN A 266 -18.77 7.07 3.24
N PRO A 267 -18.61 6.20 4.24
CA PRO A 267 -19.50 5.05 4.43
C PRO A 267 -20.95 5.52 4.60
N PRO A 268 -21.94 4.80 4.03
CA PRO A 268 -21.82 3.46 3.45
C PRO A 268 -21.47 3.40 1.95
N PHE A 269 -21.08 4.51 1.31
CA PHE A 269 -20.84 4.55 -0.14
C PHE A 269 -19.89 3.40 -0.60
N PRO A 270 -20.31 2.53 -1.54
CA PRO A 270 -19.48 1.45 -2.06
C PRO A 270 -18.37 2.00 -2.96
N LEU A 271 -17.13 1.54 -2.77
CA LEU A 271 -16.01 1.91 -3.64
C LEU A 271 -16.30 1.52 -5.09
N ASP A 272 -15.92 2.38 -6.03
CA ASP A 272 -15.82 2.05 -7.45
C ASP A 272 -14.34 1.83 -7.81
N LEU A 273 -13.95 0.57 -8.07
CA LEU A 273 -12.57 0.23 -8.46
C LEU A 273 -12.18 0.70 -9.86
N ASN A 274 -13.14 1.19 -10.64
CA ASN A 274 -12.93 1.79 -11.96
C ASN A 274 -13.36 3.27 -11.99
N TYR A 275 -13.28 3.95 -10.85
CA TYR A 275 -13.64 5.35 -10.73
C TYR A 275 -12.81 6.22 -11.69
N ASN A 276 -13.50 7.01 -12.50
CA ASN A 276 -12.90 7.88 -13.52
C ASN A 276 -13.14 9.38 -13.24
N GLY A 277 -13.55 9.71 -12.01
CA GLY A 277 -13.94 11.07 -11.61
C GLY A 277 -15.44 11.34 -11.64
N THR A 278 -16.26 10.39 -12.11
CA THR A 278 -17.73 10.48 -12.10
C THR A 278 -18.33 9.32 -11.32
N ASP A 279 -19.34 9.62 -10.48
CA ASP A 279 -20.01 8.60 -9.69
C ASP A 279 -20.84 7.63 -10.56
N PRO A 280 -20.83 6.32 -10.25
CA PRO A 280 -21.61 5.34 -10.99
C PRO A 280 -23.12 5.57 -10.81
N THR A 281 -23.88 5.48 -11.90
CA THR A 281 -25.36 5.58 -11.89
C THR A 281 -26.04 4.21 -11.83
N ILE A 282 -25.27 3.14 -11.61
CA ILE A 282 -25.75 1.76 -11.56
C ILE A 282 -26.16 1.34 -10.14
N PRO A 283 -27.01 0.31 -10.00
CA PRO A 283 -27.30 -0.30 -8.71
C PRO A 283 -26.04 -0.83 -7.98
N GLU A 284 -26.07 -0.80 -6.64
CA GLU A 284 -24.93 -1.21 -5.79
C GLU A 284 -24.51 -2.68 -6.02
N ASP A 285 -25.44 -3.60 -6.21
CA ASP A 285 -25.15 -5.01 -6.50
C ASP A 285 -24.40 -5.19 -7.82
N GLN A 286 -24.75 -4.38 -8.84
CA GLN A 286 -24.02 -4.36 -10.11
C GLN A 286 -22.63 -3.75 -9.94
N LEU A 287 -22.47 -2.71 -9.11
CA LEU A 287 -21.17 -2.12 -8.82
C LEU A 287 -20.26 -3.12 -8.08
N ILE A 288 -20.79 -3.85 -7.10
CA ILE A 288 -20.08 -4.92 -6.39
C ILE A 288 -19.63 -6.00 -7.37
N ASP A 289 -20.51 -6.46 -8.27
CA ASP A 289 -20.16 -7.45 -9.29
C ASP A 289 -19.06 -6.93 -10.24
N GLN A 290 -19.12 -5.66 -10.66
CA GLN A 290 -18.07 -5.03 -11.47
C GLN A 290 -16.73 -4.99 -10.73
N ASN A 291 -16.72 -4.61 -9.46
CA ASN A 291 -15.52 -4.61 -8.62
C ASN A 291 -14.89 -6.02 -8.54
N LEU A 292 -15.69 -7.05 -8.29
CA LEU A 292 -15.19 -8.44 -8.23
C LEU A 292 -14.58 -8.89 -9.58
N LYS A 293 -15.20 -8.50 -10.71
CA LYS A 293 -14.67 -8.78 -12.05
C LYS A 293 -13.34 -8.04 -12.31
N ILE A 294 -13.22 -6.79 -11.85
CA ILE A 294 -11.96 -6.03 -11.93
C ILE A 294 -10.88 -6.75 -11.14
N MET A 295 -11.15 -7.18 -9.91
CA MET A 295 -10.20 -7.93 -9.08
C MET A 295 -9.73 -9.21 -9.76
N TYR A 296 -10.68 -9.99 -10.28
CA TYR A 296 -10.37 -11.20 -11.02
C TYR A 296 -9.45 -10.91 -12.22
N ARG A 297 -9.74 -9.84 -12.99
CA ARG A 297 -8.93 -9.45 -14.14
C ARG A 297 -7.51 -9.04 -13.74
N GLN A 298 -7.37 -8.22 -12.71
CA GLN A 298 -6.06 -7.75 -12.23
C GLN A 298 -5.19 -8.89 -11.69
N ALA A 299 -5.79 -9.85 -10.99
CA ALA A 299 -5.06 -10.97 -10.40
C ALA A 299 -4.79 -12.14 -11.37
N SER A 300 -5.69 -12.40 -12.33
CA SER A 300 -5.64 -13.62 -13.15
C SER A 300 -5.36 -13.36 -14.64
N ASN A 301 -6.03 -12.38 -15.23
CA ASN A 301 -6.04 -12.24 -16.70
C ASN A 301 -4.83 -11.45 -17.24
N HIS A 302 -4.31 -10.48 -16.48
CA HIS A 302 -3.08 -9.78 -16.89
C HIS A 302 -1.81 -10.62 -16.71
N ILE A 303 -1.82 -11.65 -15.86
CA ILE A 303 -0.73 -12.63 -15.76
C ILE A 303 -0.70 -13.55 -16.99
N HIS A 304 -1.87 -13.90 -17.55
CA HIS A 304 -1.97 -14.73 -18.76
C HIS A 304 -1.48 -13.98 -20.02
N SER A 305 -1.74 -12.68 -20.12
CA SER A 305 -1.25 -11.86 -21.24
C SER A 305 0.29 -11.72 -21.25
N LEU A 306 0.94 -11.73 -20.10
CA LEU A 306 2.42 -11.67 -20.00
C LEU A 306 3.10 -13.01 -20.30
N THR A 307 2.35 -14.11 -20.25
CA THR A 307 2.86 -15.46 -20.57
C THR A 307 2.59 -15.87 -22.01
N GLN A 308 1.62 -15.24 -22.71
CA GLN A 308 1.32 -15.52 -24.12
C GLN A 308 2.12 -14.69 -25.13
N THR A 309 2.75 -13.58 -24.73
CA THR A 309 3.63 -12.78 -25.61
C THR A 309 5.06 -13.32 -25.73
N ARG A 310 5.32 -14.51 -25.20
CA ARG A 310 6.56 -15.27 -25.48
C ARG A 310 6.21 -16.57 -26.22
N ASN A 311 5.96 -16.45 -27.52
CA ASN A 311 6.18 -17.49 -28.51
C ASN A 311 6.61 -16.82 -29.82
#